data_AF-A0A3P1SY91-F1
#
_entry.id   AF-A0A3P1SY91-F1
#
_cell.length_a   1.000
_cell.length_b   1.000
_cell.length_c   1.000
_cell.angle_alpha   90.00
_cell.angle_beta   90.00
_cell.angle_gamma   90.00
#
_symmetry.space_group_name_H-M   'P 1'
#
loop_
_entity.id
_entity.type
_entity.pdbx_description
1 polymer ?
#
loop_
_entity_poly.entity_id
_entity_poly.type
_entity_poly.pdbx_seq_one_letter_code
_entity_poly.pdbx_strand_id
1 'polypeptide(L)'
;MRNHKMYEADDKMITLISDNYNILESLGRFGINLGFGDKTVREVCEDQKVDTYTFLAIVNFSINGYRNSDDNGRLSVPTLLLYLKESHVYYLDFQLPAIRKELIEALDEDDNLARLILKLYDAYAREIRTHMKYEEQNVFPYVDKLLRGELEDDYDIETFSKHHGQTTLKLRELKNIIIKYLPSDALRNNKLMAVLTDLYKSEQWLGQHAEVEDYIFVPAIRRLERLKKQNDVSIKISRMISHNTESGEALSEREREVIVSVVQGMSNKEIADHLCISINTVITHRRNIVRKLQIHSVAGLTIYAIVNNLVDISAVKL
;
A
#
# COMPACT_ATOMS: atom_id res chain seq x y z
N MET A 1 26.61 -5.16 -15.82
CA MET A 1 25.61 -4.12 -15.50
C MET A 1 26.38 -2.84 -15.23
N ARG A 2 26.17 -1.78 -16.03
CA ARG A 2 26.70 -0.45 -15.66
C ARG A 2 25.75 0.08 -14.59
N ASN A 3 26.14 0.01 -13.32
CA ASN A 3 25.43 0.71 -12.25
C ASN A 3 25.58 2.19 -12.55
N HIS A 4 24.49 2.83 -12.98
CA HIS A 4 24.46 4.27 -13.15
C HIS A 4 24.43 4.91 -11.76
N LYS A 5 24.71 6.21 -11.71
CA LYS A 5 24.62 7.00 -10.48
C LYS A 5 23.24 6.78 -9.83
N MET A 6 23.23 6.57 -8.51
CA MET A 6 22.02 6.69 -7.71
C MET A 6 21.80 8.18 -7.43
N TYR A 7 20.65 8.70 -7.84
CA TYR A 7 20.29 10.09 -7.63
C TYR A 7 19.72 10.28 -6.24
N GLU A 8 20.12 11.38 -5.62
CA GLU A 8 19.73 11.80 -4.29
C GLU A 8 18.90 13.09 -4.35
N ALA A 9 18.21 13.40 -3.26
CA ALA A 9 17.30 14.55 -3.20
C ALA A 9 17.99 15.91 -3.43
N ASP A 10 19.29 16.00 -3.11
CA ASP A 10 20.05 17.24 -3.22
C ASP A 10 20.79 17.36 -4.58
N ASP A 11 20.69 16.35 -5.45
CA ASP A 11 21.14 16.46 -6.84
C ASP A 11 20.30 17.48 -7.60
N LYS A 12 20.89 18.12 -8.61
CA LYS A 12 20.17 19.05 -9.49
C LYS A 12 19.24 18.29 -10.44
N MET A 13 17.99 18.73 -10.57
CA MET A 13 17.00 18.11 -11.46
C MET A 13 17.49 18.10 -12.92
N ILE A 14 18.20 19.15 -13.34
CA ILE A 14 18.77 19.23 -14.69
C ILE A 14 19.87 18.18 -14.94
N THR A 15 20.65 17.82 -13.92
CA THR A 15 21.70 16.79 -14.02
C THR A 15 21.07 15.43 -14.26
N LEU A 16 20.00 15.12 -13.53
CA LEU A 16 19.25 13.87 -13.66
C LEU A 16 18.69 13.69 -15.08
N ILE A 17 18.12 14.74 -15.68
CA ILE A 17 17.66 14.73 -17.08
C ILE A 17 18.82 14.63 -18.08
N SER A 18 19.92 15.33 -17.84
CA SER A 18 21.07 15.36 -18.76
C SER A 18 21.77 14.01 -18.81
N ASP A 19 21.89 13.33 -17.67
CA ASP A 19 22.49 12.01 -17.55
C ASP A 19 21.57 10.92 -18.14
N ASN A 20 20.24 11.10 -18.07
CA ASN A 20 19.28 10.19 -18.68
C ASN A 20 18.00 10.92 -19.14
N TYR A 21 17.95 11.26 -20.43
CA TYR A 21 16.84 12.01 -21.02
C TYR A 21 15.50 11.25 -21.00
N ASN A 22 15.50 9.92 -20.82
CA ASN A 22 14.26 9.15 -20.76
C ASN A 22 13.40 9.54 -19.55
N ILE A 23 14.00 10.17 -18.52
CA ILE A 23 13.28 10.65 -17.33
C ILE A 23 12.32 11.79 -17.68
N LEU A 24 12.51 12.50 -18.79
CA LEU A 24 11.57 13.54 -19.24
C LEU A 24 10.14 13.01 -19.33
N GLU A 25 9.96 11.77 -19.78
CA GLU A 25 8.65 11.13 -19.85
C GLU A 25 8.09 10.88 -18.46
N SER A 26 8.92 10.46 -17.50
CA SER A 26 8.54 10.22 -16.11
C SER A 26 8.14 11.52 -15.39
N LEU A 27 8.78 12.66 -15.66
CA LEU A 27 8.44 13.94 -15.01
C LEU A 27 6.97 14.31 -15.21
N GLY A 28 6.49 14.18 -16.45
CA GLY A 28 5.07 14.44 -16.77
C GLY A 28 4.12 13.55 -15.97
N ARG A 29 4.51 12.31 -15.64
CA ARG A 29 3.69 11.37 -14.86
C ARG A 29 3.57 11.74 -13.39
N PHE A 30 4.58 12.41 -12.86
CA PHE A 30 4.51 12.98 -11.53
C PHE A 30 3.79 14.33 -11.50
N GLY A 31 3.33 14.84 -12.64
CA GLY A 31 2.78 16.20 -12.75
C GLY A 31 3.85 17.29 -12.62
N ILE A 32 5.13 16.93 -12.79
CA ILE A 32 6.24 17.89 -12.72
C ILE A 32 6.34 18.64 -14.05
N ASN A 33 6.08 19.93 -14.00
CA ASN A 33 6.20 20.82 -15.15
C ASN A 33 7.65 21.28 -15.36
N LEU A 34 8.03 21.50 -16.62
CA LEU A 34 9.30 22.13 -16.96
C LEU A 34 9.36 23.58 -16.46
N GLY A 35 10.57 24.15 -16.38
CA GLY A 35 10.78 25.54 -15.92
C GLY A 35 11.24 25.67 -14.46
N PHE A 36 11.82 24.61 -13.88
CA PHE A 36 12.33 24.60 -12.51
C PHE A 36 13.71 25.25 -12.32
N GLY A 37 14.38 25.70 -13.39
CA GLY A 37 15.71 26.32 -13.32
C GLY A 37 16.77 25.39 -12.73
N ASP A 38 17.64 25.92 -11.88
CA ASP A 38 18.72 25.16 -11.22
C ASP A 38 18.30 24.54 -9.88
N LYS A 39 17.01 24.22 -9.69
CA LYS A 39 16.53 23.61 -8.45
C LYS A 39 17.00 22.16 -8.28
N THR A 40 17.16 21.74 -7.02
CA THR A 40 17.41 20.35 -6.65
C THR A 40 16.17 19.49 -6.85
N VAL A 41 16.33 18.16 -6.89
CA VAL A 41 15.20 17.24 -6.97
C VAL A 41 14.21 17.49 -5.84
N ARG A 42 14.71 17.70 -4.61
CA ARG A 42 13.88 18.03 -3.44
C ARG A 42 13.05 19.29 -3.67
N GLU A 43 13.69 20.39 -4.04
CA GLU A 43 13.04 21.68 -4.24
C GLU A 43 11.94 21.59 -5.31
N VAL A 44 12.20 20.90 -6.42
CA VAL A 44 11.19 20.70 -7.48
C VAL A 44 10.03 19.84 -7.01
N CYS A 45 10.31 18.73 -6.34
CA CYS A 45 9.27 17.85 -5.80
C CYS A 45 8.40 18.58 -4.77
N GLU A 46 8.99 19.34 -3.85
CA GLU A 46 8.27 20.13 -2.85
C GLU A 46 7.36 21.19 -3.51
N ASP A 47 7.89 21.95 -4.48
CA ASP A 47 7.12 22.97 -5.20
C ASP A 47 5.93 22.38 -5.97
N GLN A 48 6.11 21.20 -6.57
CA GLN A 48 5.09 20.51 -7.37
C GLN A 48 4.25 19.53 -6.54
N LYS A 49 4.43 19.49 -5.21
CA LYS A 49 3.70 18.60 -4.27
C LYS A 49 3.84 17.11 -4.59
N VAL A 50 5.01 16.70 -5.03
CA VAL A 50 5.39 15.31 -5.30
C VAL A 50 6.22 14.80 -4.14
N ASP A 51 5.94 13.59 -3.66
CA ASP A 51 6.80 12.96 -2.64
C ASP A 51 8.20 12.66 -3.21
N THR A 52 9.21 13.37 -2.73
CA THR A 52 10.59 13.31 -3.23
C THR A 52 11.16 11.89 -3.16
N TYR A 53 10.86 11.17 -2.08
CA TYR A 53 11.37 9.81 -1.87
C TYR A 53 10.80 8.85 -2.92
N THR A 54 9.48 8.90 -3.14
CA THR A 54 8.78 8.06 -4.12
C THR A 54 9.21 8.38 -5.54
N PHE A 55 9.38 9.67 -5.86
CA PHE A 55 9.94 10.12 -7.13
C PHE A 55 11.31 9.48 -7.38
N LEU A 56 12.25 9.65 -6.45
CA LEU A 56 13.60 9.07 -6.56
C LEU A 56 13.59 7.54 -6.59
N ALA A 57 12.67 6.90 -5.87
CA ALA A 57 12.54 5.44 -5.88
C ALA A 57 12.18 4.92 -7.26
N ILE A 58 11.21 5.55 -7.95
CA ILE A 58 10.84 5.19 -9.32
C ILE A 58 11.96 5.54 -10.29
N VAL A 59 12.51 6.76 -10.22
CA VAL A 59 13.56 7.19 -11.16
C VAL A 59 14.79 6.31 -11.06
N ASN A 60 15.30 6.07 -9.85
CA ASN A 60 16.47 5.20 -9.67
C ASN A 60 16.18 3.76 -10.08
N PHE A 61 14.97 3.26 -9.86
CA PHE A 61 14.55 1.94 -10.30
C PHE A 61 14.52 1.84 -11.83
N SER A 62 13.90 2.79 -12.53
CA SER A 62 13.82 2.82 -13.99
C SER A 62 15.20 2.90 -14.66
N ILE A 63 16.19 3.48 -13.98
CA ILE A 63 17.56 3.62 -14.50
C ILE A 63 18.42 2.39 -14.19
N ASN A 64 18.33 1.84 -12.98
CA ASN A 64 19.25 0.82 -12.49
C ASN A 64 18.65 -0.60 -12.45
N GLY A 65 17.33 -0.74 -12.59
CA GLY A 65 16.61 -2.02 -12.56
C GLY A 65 16.61 -2.73 -11.20
N TYR A 66 17.08 -2.08 -10.14
CA TYR A 66 17.10 -2.65 -8.80
C TYR A 66 16.62 -1.65 -7.75
N ARG A 67 15.92 -2.16 -6.75
CA ARG A 67 15.43 -1.41 -5.60
C ARG A 67 15.85 -2.08 -4.30
N ASN A 68 16.32 -1.28 -3.34
CA ASN A 68 16.51 -1.75 -1.97
C ASN A 68 15.14 -2.09 -1.36
N SER A 69 14.94 -3.36 -1.01
CA SER A 69 13.68 -3.91 -0.48
C SER A 69 13.29 -3.38 0.90
N ASP A 70 14.25 -2.84 1.66
CA ASP A 70 14.06 -2.47 3.08
C ASP A 70 13.25 -1.19 3.27
N ASP A 71 12.97 -0.45 2.21
CA ASP A 71 12.50 0.94 2.31
C ASP A 71 11.09 1.15 1.73
N ASN A 72 10.34 0.05 1.58
CA ASN A 72 8.91 0.01 1.23
C ASN A 72 8.02 0.84 2.17
N GLY A 73 8.51 1.19 3.37
CA GLY A 73 7.74 1.95 4.33
C GLY A 73 7.66 3.45 4.09
N ARG A 74 8.54 4.00 3.23
CA ARG A 74 8.64 5.44 2.97
C ARG A 74 7.92 5.88 1.70
N LEU A 75 7.43 4.93 0.90
CA LEU A 75 6.70 5.24 -0.33
C LEU A 75 5.35 5.89 -0.04
N SER A 76 5.08 6.97 -0.75
CA SER A 76 3.80 7.64 -0.80
C SER A 76 2.89 6.94 -1.81
N VAL A 77 1.98 6.10 -1.32
CA VAL A 77 0.95 5.45 -2.14
C VAL A 77 0.13 6.46 -2.97
N PRO A 78 -0.28 7.64 -2.44
CA PRO A 78 -0.92 8.65 -3.26
C PRO A 78 -0.08 9.12 -4.46
N THR A 79 1.24 9.28 -4.28
CA THR A 79 2.15 9.66 -5.37
C THR A 79 2.29 8.54 -6.40
N LEU A 80 2.33 7.28 -5.97
CA LEU A 80 2.32 6.12 -6.87
C LEU A 80 1.04 6.04 -7.70
N LEU A 81 -0.13 6.24 -7.06
CA LEU A 81 -1.41 6.26 -7.76
C LEU A 81 -1.47 7.39 -8.80
N LEU A 82 -1.00 8.59 -8.44
CA LEU A 82 -0.92 9.71 -9.38
C LEU A 82 -0.03 9.32 -10.57
N TYR A 83 1.18 8.81 -10.30
CA TYR A 83 2.12 8.39 -11.32
C TYR A 83 1.52 7.37 -12.31
N LEU A 84 0.83 6.33 -11.81
CA LEU A 84 0.21 5.32 -12.66
C LEU A 84 -0.99 5.87 -13.45
N LYS A 85 -1.86 6.66 -12.82
CA LYS A 85 -3.01 7.29 -13.50
C LYS A 85 -2.56 8.23 -14.62
N GLU A 86 -1.59 9.11 -14.37
CA GLU A 86 -1.05 10.02 -15.40
C GLU A 86 -0.25 9.27 -16.49
N SER A 87 0.30 8.10 -16.16
CA SER A 87 0.89 7.17 -17.13
C SER A 87 -0.14 6.61 -18.08
N HIS A 88 -1.31 6.21 -17.58
CA HIS A 88 -2.40 5.70 -18.42
C HIS A 88 -2.95 6.78 -19.33
N VAL A 89 -3.25 7.97 -18.79
CA VAL A 89 -3.77 9.11 -19.58
C VAL A 89 -2.87 9.40 -20.76
N TYR A 90 -1.58 9.57 -20.53
CA TYR A 90 -0.66 9.83 -21.63
C TYR A 90 -0.57 8.68 -22.62
N TYR A 91 -0.48 7.45 -22.14
CA TYR A 91 -0.30 6.33 -23.06
C TYR A 91 -1.54 6.14 -23.95
N LEU A 92 -2.73 6.21 -23.35
CA LEU A 92 -4.00 5.99 -24.03
C LEU A 92 -4.42 7.16 -24.91
N ASP A 93 -4.23 8.40 -24.45
CA ASP A 93 -4.77 9.59 -25.11
C ASP A 93 -3.74 10.34 -25.95
N PHE A 94 -2.45 10.09 -25.75
CA PHE A 94 -1.37 10.73 -26.50
C PHE A 94 -0.51 9.73 -27.28
N GLN A 95 0.17 8.79 -26.61
CA GLN A 95 1.16 7.90 -27.25
C GLN A 95 0.53 6.99 -28.30
N LEU A 96 -0.52 6.24 -27.95
CA LEU A 96 -1.17 5.33 -28.88
C LEU A 96 -1.80 6.06 -30.09
N PRO A 97 -2.55 7.16 -29.92
CA PRO A 97 -3.07 7.92 -31.05
C PRO A 97 -1.97 8.53 -31.94
N ALA A 98 -0.87 9.01 -31.35
CA ALA A 98 0.24 9.60 -32.08
C ALA A 98 0.91 8.57 -33.01
N ILE A 99 1.33 7.42 -32.47
CA ILE A 99 1.93 6.34 -33.26
C ILE A 99 0.95 5.86 -34.35
N ARG A 100 -0.35 5.77 -34.03
CA ARG A 100 -1.36 5.40 -35.01
C ARG A 100 -1.41 6.37 -36.19
N LYS A 101 -1.34 7.67 -35.91
CA LYS A 101 -1.33 8.73 -36.93
C LYS A 101 -0.09 8.62 -37.81
N GLU A 102 1.07 8.43 -37.21
CA GLU A 102 2.33 8.27 -37.94
C GLU A 102 2.34 7.00 -38.81
N LEU A 103 1.76 5.90 -38.33
CA LEU A 103 1.54 4.68 -39.12
C LEU A 103 0.71 4.97 -40.37
N ILE A 104 -0.40 5.72 -40.25
CA ILE A 104 -1.21 6.10 -41.43
C ILE A 104 -0.38 6.94 -42.40
N GLU A 105 0.40 7.89 -41.91
CA GLU A 105 1.21 8.78 -42.76
C GLU A 105 2.40 8.07 -43.44
N ALA A 106 2.84 6.94 -42.89
CA ALA A 106 3.94 6.13 -43.38
C ALA A 106 3.49 4.98 -44.32
N LEU A 107 2.23 4.56 -44.22
CA LEU A 107 1.68 3.41 -44.94
C LEU A 107 0.80 3.86 -46.13
N ASP A 108 0.70 3.00 -47.13
CA ASP A 108 -0.17 3.20 -48.28
C ASP A 108 -1.53 2.53 -48.04
N GLU A 109 -2.65 3.28 -48.03
CA GLU A 109 -3.96 2.71 -47.72
C GLU A 109 -4.45 1.69 -48.77
N ASP A 110 -3.94 1.78 -49.99
CA ASP A 110 -4.27 0.85 -51.08
C ASP A 110 -3.59 -0.52 -50.90
N ASP A 111 -2.51 -0.60 -50.11
CA ASP A 111 -1.78 -1.83 -49.83
C ASP A 111 -2.52 -2.72 -48.80
N ASN A 112 -2.74 -3.99 -49.17
CA ASN A 112 -3.32 -4.99 -48.28
C ASN A 112 -2.48 -5.20 -47.01
N LEU A 113 -1.14 -5.14 -47.12
CA LEU A 113 -0.23 -5.31 -46.00
C LEU A 113 -0.31 -4.12 -45.03
N ALA A 114 -0.35 -2.90 -45.56
CA ALA A 114 -0.59 -1.69 -44.76
C ALA A 114 -1.89 -1.77 -43.95
N ARG A 115 -2.99 -2.19 -44.59
CA ARG A 115 -4.28 -2.40 -43.91
C ARG A 115 -4.21 -3.48 -42.82
N LEU A 116 -3.41 -4.53 -43.02
CA LEU A 116 -3.18 -5.55 -41.99
C LEU A 116 -2.40 -4.98 -40.80
N ILE A 117 -1.33 -4.22 -41.05
CA ILE A 117 -0.51 -3.58 -40.01
C ILE A 117 -1.35 -2.65 -39.14
N LEU A 118 -2.20 -1.81 -39.74
CA LEU A 118 -3.11 -0.94 -38.99
C LEU A 118 -4.10 -1.74 -38.13
N LYS A 119 -4.66 -2.84 -38.66
CA LYS A 119 -5.55 -3.72 -37.87
C LYS A 119 -4.84 -4.38 -36.69
N LEU A 120 -3.60 -4.82 -36.88
CA LEU A 120 -2.79 -5.42 -35.81
C LEU A 120 -2.49 -4.38 -34.73
N TYR A 121 -2.12 -3.16 -35.12
CA TYR A 121 -1.92 -2.05 -34.20
C TYR A 121 -3.20 -1.71 -33.41
N ASP A 122 -4.35 -1.61 -34.09
CA ASP A 122 -5.65 -1.34 -33.45
C ASP A 122 -6.07 -2.46 -32.50
N ALA A 123 -5.71 -3.71 -32.79
CA ALA A 123 -5.93 -4.84 -31.87
C ALA A 123 -5.03 -4.73 -30.62
N TYR A 124 -3.75 -4.40 -30.81
CA TYR A 124 -2.81 -4.15 -29.71
C TYR A 124 -3.28 -2.98 -28.81
N ALA A 125 -3.61 -1.83 -29.39
CA ALA A 125 -4.06 -0.66 -28.64
C ALA A 125 -5.34 -0.93 -27.82
N ARG A 126 -6.27 -1.72 -28.36
CA ARG A 126 -7.51 -2.12 -27.64
C ARG A 126 -7.22 -3.01 -26.43
N GLU A 127 -6.24 -3.89 -26.52
CA GLU A 127 -5.87 -4.78 -25.41
C GLU A 127 -5.26 -3.97 -24.26
N ILE A 128 -4.32 -3.07 -24.55
CA ILE A 128 -3.75 -2.18 -23.54
C ILE A 128 -4.83 -1.33 -22.88
N ARG A 129 -5.73 -0.74 -23.67
CA ARG A 129 -6.86 0.04 -23.14
C ARG A 129 -7.76 -0.78 -22.22
N THR A 130 -8.00 -2.05 -22.56
CA THR A 130 -8.83 -2.94 -21.74
C THR A 130 -8.16 -3.23 -20.40
N HIS A 131 -6.85 -3.47 -20.42
CA HIS A 131 -6.04 -3.71 -19.23
C HIS A 131 -6.00 -2.48 -18.29
N MET A 132 -5.56 -1.32 -18.79
CA MET A 132 -5.49 -0.09 -17.99
C MET A 132 -6.87 0.34 -17.46
N LYS A 133 -7.93 0.13 -18.24
CA LYS A 133 -9.30 0.38 -17.78
C LYS A 133 -9.71 -0.55 -16.63
N TYR A 134 -9.26 -1.80 -16.64
CA TYR A 134 -9.51 -2.71 -15.52
C TYR A 134 -8.86 -2.19 -14.24
N GLU A 135 -7.62 -1.71 -14.30
CA GLU A 135 -6.92 -1.09 -13.17
C GLU A 135 -7.66 0.13 -12.63
N GLU A 136 -8.05 1.05 -13.52
CA GLU A 136 -8.77 2.27 -13.16
C GLU A 136 -10.13 2.00 -12.52
N GLN A 137 -10.80 0.91 -12.93
CA GLN A 137 -12.14 0.58 -12.46
C GLN A 137 -12.16 -0.33 -11.22
N ASN A 138 -11.06 -1.06 -10.96
CA ASN A 138 -11.03 -2.06 -9.90
C ASN A 138 -9.88 -1.82 -8.91
N VAL A 139 -8.64 -1.73 -9.42
CA VAL A 139 -7.42 -1.66 -8.59
C VAL A 139 -7.29 -0.29 -7.92
N PHE A 140 -7.38 0.81 -8.67
CA PHE A 140 -7.22 2.14 -8.09
C PHE A 140 -8.32 2.51 -7.09
N PRO A 141 -9.62 2.23 -7.36
CA PRO A 141 -10.67 2.44 -6.38
C PRO A 141 -10.48 1.60 -5.12
N TYR A 142 -9.99 0.36 -5.23
CA TYR A 142 -9.63 -0.47 -4.10
C TYR A 142 -8.52 0.17 -3.25
N VAL A 143 -7.44 0.63 -3.87
CA VAL A 143 -6.36 1.31 -3.15
C VAL A 143 -6.84 2.61 -2.50
N ASP A 144 -7.69 3.38 -3.18
CA ASP A 144 -8.30 4.59 -2.62
C ASP A 144 -9.16 4.28 -1.38
N LYS A 145 -9.92 3.18 -1.38
CA LYS A 145 -10.66 2.68 -0.19
C LYS A 145 -9.70 2.26 0.93
N LEU A 146 -8.65 1.53 0.60
CA LEU A 146 -7.64 1.07 1.55
C LEU A 146 -6.93 2.26 2.25
N LEU A 147 -6.65 3.33 1.50
CA LEU A 147 -6.11 4.58 2.04
C LEU A 147 -7.09 5.29 2.99
N ARG A 148 -8.39 5.28 2.69
CA ARG A 148 -9.44 5.76 3.61
C ARG A 148 -9.68 4.84 4.81
N GLY A 149 -9.13 3.63 4.79
CA GLY A 149 -9.28 2.64 5.85
C GLY A 149 -10.52 1.76 5.74
N GLU A 150 -11.15 1.74 4.57
CA GLU A 150 -12.23 0.83 4.22
C GLU A 150 -11.59 -0.46 3.67
N LEU A 151 -11.61 -1.55 4.46
CA LEU A 151 -11.19 -2.88 3.98
C LEU A 151 -12.40 -3.60 3.37
N GLU A 152 -12.26 -4.05 2.13
CA GLU A 152 -13.17 -5.03 1.53
C GLU A 152 -12.56 -6.41 1.69
N ASP A 153 -13.30 -7.35 2.31
CA ASP A 153 -12.80 -8.70 2.64
C ASP A 153 -12.54 -9.57 1.39
N ASP A 154 -13.10 -9.21 0.24
CA ASP A 154 -13.13 -10.04 -0.97
C ASP A 154 -12.09 -9.65 -2.05
N TYR A 155 -11.32 -8.59 -1.86
CA TYR A 155 -10.31 -8.14 -2.84
C TYR A 155 -8.89 -8.15 -2.28
N ASP A 156 -8.00 -8.84 -2.99
CA ASP A 156 -6.57 -8.98 -2.69
C ASP A 156 -5.76 -8.47 -3.89
N ILE A 157 -4.79 -7.60 -3.65
CA ILE A 157 -3.86 -7.10 -4.66
C ILE A 157 -3.07 -8.23 -5.36
N GLU A 158 -2.98 -9.43 -4.78
CA GLU A 158 -2.44 -10.62 -5.46
C GLU A 158 -3.26 -11.08 -6.68
N THR A 159 -4.56 -10.76 -6.70
CA THR A 159 -5.43 -11.02 -7.85
C THR A 159 -5.00 -10.19 -9.07
N PHE A 160 -4.36 -9.04 -8.83
CA PHE A 160 -3.93 -8.10 -9.86
C PHE A 160 -2.62 -8.51 -10.57
N SER A 161 -1.59 -8.91 -9.83
CA SER A 161 -0.20 -9.07 -10.36
C SER A 161 -0.02 -10.16 -11.44
N LYS A 162 -0.98 -11.06 -11.67
CA LYS A 162 -0.79 -12.22 -12.56
C LYS A 162 -0.86 -11.94 -14.07
N HIS A 163 -1.12 -10.70 -14.51
CA HIS A 163 -1.58 -10.44 -15.88
C HIS A 163 -0.69 -9.56 -16.79
N HIS A 164 0.41 -8.96 -16.31
CA HIS A 164 1.16 -7.95 -17.08
C HIS A 164 2.05 -8.49 -18.23
N GLY A 165 2.36 -9.80 -18.26
CA GLY A 165 3.37 -10.35 -19.19
C GLY A 165 2.93 -10.65 -20.63
N GLN A 166 1.65 -10.57 -20.99
CA GLN A 166 1.14 -11.09 -22.28
C GLN A 166 1.01 -10.04 -23.41
N THR A 167 0.98 -8.75 -23.08
CA THR A 167 0.64 -7.66 -24.02
C THR A 167 1.76 -7.27 -25.00
N THR A 168 3.01 -7.69 -24.73
CA THR A 168 4.21 -7.31 -25.51
C THR A 168 4.41 -8.13 -26.79
N LEU A 169 3.81 -9.33 -26.89
CA LEU A 169 4.02 -10.23 -28.03
C LEU A 169 3.50 -9.66 -29.36
N LYS A 170 2.32 -9.02 -29.34
CA LYS A 170 1.69 -8.45 -30.54
C LYS A 170 2.48 -7.28 -31.12
N LEU A 171 3.05 -6.45 -30.25
CA LEU A 171 3.87 -5.32 -30.66
C LEU A 171 5.17 -5.78 -31.32
N ARG A 172 5.78 -6.84 -30.79
CA ARG A 172 6.95 -7.48 -31.41
C ARG A 172 6.65 -8.05 -32.79
N GLU A 173 5.51 -8.72 -32.95
CA GLU A 173 5.07 -9.23 -34.26
C GLU A 173 4.86 -8.10 -35.27
N LEU A 174 4.17 -7.03 -34.86
CA LEU A 174 3.95 -5.85 -35.68
C LEU A 174 5.27 -5.25 -36.19
N LYS A 175 6.23 -5.00 -35.28
CA LYS A 175 7.55 -4.47 -35.64
C LYS A 175 8.29 -5.39 -36.61
N ASN A 176 8.24 -6.70 -36.38
CA ASN A 176 8.87 -7.67 -37.28
C ASN A 176 8.24 -7.67 -38.68
N ILE A 177 6.92 -7.50 -38.78
CA ILE A 177 6.23 -7.41 -40.07
C ILE A 177 6.68 -6.16 -40.82
N ILE A 178 6.69 -5.01 -40.15
CA ILE A 178 7.13 -3.73 -40.72
C ILE A 178 8.58 -3.84 -41.23
N ILE A 179 9.50 -4.36 -40.42
CA ILE A 179 10.93 -4.48 -40.76
C ILE A 179 11.17 -5.42 -41.94
N LYS A 180 10.43 -6.52 -42.04
CA LYS A 180 10.70 -7.58 -43.02
C LYS A 180 10.00 -7.40 -44.36
N TYR A 181 8.84 -6.75 -44.39
CA TYR A 181 7.92 -6.85 -45.54
C TYR A 181 7.45 -5.53 -46.13
N LEU A 182 7.71 -4.36 -45.51
CA LEU A 182 7.33 -3.08 -46.11
C LEU A 182 8.38 -2.54 -47.10
N PRO A 183 7.94 -1.82 -48.15
CA PRO A 183 8.80 -1.40 -49.26
C PRO A 183 9.80 -0.30 -48.88
N SER A 184 10.87 -0.21 -49.67
CA SER A 184 12.11 0.53 -49.38
C SER A 184 12.29 1.84 -50.16
N ASP A 185 11.22 2.54 -50.57
CA ASP A 185 11.41 3.88 -51.13
C ASP A 185 11.88 4.87 -50.04
N ALA A 186 12.82 5.75 -50.39
CA ALA A 186 13.60 6.50 -49.42
C ALA A 186 12.75 7.42 -48.50
N LEU A 187 11.62 7.95 -48.99
CA LEU A 187 10.77 8.85 -48.20
C LEU A 187 9.90 8.07 -47.22
N ARG A 188 9.22 7.01 -47.69
CA ARG A 188 8.41 6.15 -46.81
C ARG A 188 9.27 5.40 -45.80
N ASN A 189 10.49 5.01 -46.18
CA ASN A 189 11.44 4.35 -45.29
C ASN A 189 11.82 5.21 -44.09
N ASN A 190 12.06 6.52 -44.27
CA ASN A 190 12.37 7.41 -43.14
C ASN A 190 11.19 7.54 -42.16
N LYS A 191 9.95 7.62 -42.69
CA LYS A 191 8.75 7.65 -41.85
C LYS A 191 8.56 6.33 -41.10
N LEU A 192 8.74 5.20 -41.77
CA LEU A 192 8.67 3.87 -41.16
C LEU A 192 9.76 3.67 -40.08
N MET A 193 10.96 4.22 -40.29
CA MET A 193 12.02 4.22 -39.29
C MET A 193 11.66 5.04 -38.05
N ALA A 194 11.06 6.22 -38.22
CA ALA A 194 10.55 7.03 -37.11
C ALA A 194 9.47 6.26 -36.32
N VAL A 195 8.45 5.76 -37.01
CA VAL A 195 7.38 4.95 -36.42
C VAL A 195 7.92 3.73 -35.68
N LEU A 196 8.87 2.99 -36.28
CA LEU A 196 9.50 1.83 -35.62
C LEU A 196 10.22 2.24 -34.35
N THR A 197 10.95 3.36 -34.39
CA THR A 197 11.65 3.88 -33.21
C THR A 197 10.65 4.15 -32.08
N ASP A 198 9.52 4.77 -32.40
CA ASP A 198 8.51 5.10 -31.39
C ASP A 198 7.74 3.86 -30.91
N LEU A 199 7.54 2.84 -31.76
CA LEU A 199 7.04 1.52 -31.34
C LEU A 199 8.01 0.82 -30.37
N TYR A 200 9.33 0.93 -30.58
CA TYR A 200 10.32 0.37 -29.65
C TYR A 200 10.33 1.10 -28.31
N LYS A 201 10.30 2.45 -28.32
CA LYS A 201 10.18 3.23 -27.08
C LYS A 201 8.89 2.90 -26.33
N SER A 202 7.77 2.80 -27.05
CA SER A 202 6.47 2.44 -26.49
C SER A 202 6.48 1.07 -25.81
N GLU A 203 7.14 0.07 -26.43
CA GLU A 203 7.32 -1.26 -25.82
C GLU A 203 8.16 -1.21 -24.55
N GLN A 204 9.29 -0.50 -24.59
CA GLN A 204 10.18 -0.36 -23.45
C GLN A 204 9.48 0.33 -22.28
N TRP A 205 8.75 1.40 -22.56
CA TRP A 205 7.98 2.12 -21.56
C TRP A 205 6.93 1.23 -20.91
N LEU A 206 6.18 0.45 -21.70
CA LEU A 206 5.16 -0.45 -21.16
C LEU A 206 5.79 -1.53 -20.25
N GLY A 207 6.98 -2.02 -20.61
CA GLY A 207 7.75 -2.91 -19.75
C GLY A 207 8.14 -2.24 -18.42
N GLN A 208 8.64 -1.01 -18.46
CA GLN A 208 9.00 -0.26 -17.26
C GLN A 208 7.78 0.08 -16.39
N HIS A 209 6.64 0.39 -16.99
CA HIS A 209 5.37 0.61 -16.29
C HIS A 209 4.95 -0.65 -15.53
N ALA A 210 4.93 -1.81 -16.19
CA ALA A 210 4.64 -3.09 -15.54
C ALA A 210 5.65 -3.44 -14.43
N GLU A 211 6.94 -3.15 -14.62
CA GLU A 211 7.96 -3.34 -13.58
C GLU A 211 7.71 -2.44 -12.36
N VAL A 212 7.30 -1.17 -12.55
CA VAL A 212 6.92 -0.29 -11.44
C VAL A 212 5.70 -0.85 -10.70
N GLU A 213 4.73 -1.41 -11.42
CA GLU A 213 3.56 -2.04 -10.80
C GLU A 213 3.96 -3.25 -9.95
N ASP A 214 4.70 -4.19 -10.53
CA ASP A 214 5.05 -5.46 -9.88
C ASP A 214 6.08 -5.29 -8.75
N TYR A 215 7.06 -4.40 -8.90
CA TYR A 215 8.19 -4.29 -7.97
C TYR A 215 8.10 -3.10 -7.00
N ILE A 216 7.22 -2.13 -7.25
CA ILE A 216 7.06 -0.96 -6.39
C ILE A 216 5.64 -0.84 -5.85
N PHE A 217 4.65 -0.75 -6.74
CA PHE A 217 3.27 -0.49 -6.35
C PHE A 217 2.66 -1.65 -5.56
N VAL A 218 2.65 -2.87 -6.12
CA VAL A 218 2.07 -4.05 -5.48
C VAL A 218 2.72 -4.33 -4.10
N PRO A 219 4.05 -4.33 -3.94
CA PRO A 219 4.68 -4.47 -2.62
C PRO A 219 4.29 -3.36 -1.62
N ALA A 220 4.12 -2.12 -2.07
CA ALA A 220 3.69 -1.02 -1.23
C ALA A 220 2.25 -1.22 -0.73
N ILE A 221 1.33 -1.67 -1.61
CA ILE A 221 -0.06 -1.96 -1.25
C ILE A 221 -0.14 -3.15 -0.28
N ARG A 222 0.59 -4.25 -0.55
CA ARG A 222 0.67 -5.40 0.38
C ARG A 222 1.12 -5.00 1.77
N ARG A 223 2.07 -4.07 1.88
CA ARG A 223 2.51 -3.54 3.17
C ARG A 223 1.39 -2.76 3.85
N LEU A 224 0.69 -1.90 3.10
CA LEU A 224 -0.44 -1.12 3.60
C LEU A 224 -1.58 -2.01 4.12
N GLU A 225 -1.93 -3.06 3.37
CA GLU A 225 -2.90 -4.09 3.77
C GLU A 225 -2.47 -4.80 5.08
N ARG A 226 -1.20 -5.22 5.18
CA ARG A 226 -0.66 -5.87 6.39
C ARG A 226 -0.74 -4.97 7.61
N LEU A 227 -0.37 -3.69 7.47
CA LEU A 227 -0.46 -2.72 8.57
C LEU A 227 -1.90 -2.47 9.01
N LYS A 228 -2.85 -2.43 8.07
CA LYS A 228 -4.29 -2.32 8.39
C LYS A 228 -4.80 -3.57 9.10
N LYS A 229 -4.51 -4.77 8.57
CA LYS A 229 -4.87 -6.04 9.22
C LYS A 229 -4.26 -6.16 10.63
N GLN A 230 -3.00 -5.76 10.81
CA GLN A 230 -2.36 -5.72 12.13
C GLN A 230 -3.04 -4.71 13.06
N ASN A 231 -3.35 -3.51 12.58
CA ASN A 231 -4.08 -2.52 13.37
C ASN A 231 -5.49 -3.01 13.74
N ASP A 232 -6.21 -3.70 12.85
CA ASP A 232 -7.51 -4.30 13.18
C ASP A 232 -7.39 -5.43 14.20
N VAL A 233 -6.34 -6.25 14.13
CA VAL A 233 -6.05 -7.26 15.13
C VAL A 233 -5.68 -6.61 16.46
N SER A 234 -4.83 -5.59 16.46
CA SER A 234 -4.47 -4.80 17.64
C SER A 234 -5.69 -4.09 18.23
N ILE A 235 -6.59 -3.52 17.42
CA ILE A 235 -7.84 -2.90 17.88
C ILE A 235 -8.82 -3.96 18.38
N LYS A 236 -8.93 -5.13 17.73
CA LYS A 236 -9.73 -6.26 18.22
C LYS A 236 -9.20 -6.79 19.55
N ILE A 237 -7.88 -6.91 19.70
CA ILE A 237 -7.22 -7.27 20.96
C ILE A 237 -7.44 -6.17 22.00
N SER A 238 -7.24 -4.89 21.66
CA SER A 238 -7.53 -3.76 22.54
C SER A 238 -9.01 -3.69 22.89
N ARG A 239 -9.94 -4.10 22.02
CA ARG A 239 -11.38 -4.21 22.29
C ARG A 239 -11.72 -5.41 23.15
N MET A 240 -11.06 -6.55 22.96
CA MET A 240 -11.20 -7.73 23.82
C MET A 240 -10.59 -7.47 25.21
N ILE A 241 -9.48 -6.73 25.27
CA ILE A 241 -8.88 -6.22 26.50
C ILE A 241 -9.78 -5.13 27.08
N SER A 242 -10.35 -4.22 26.28
CA SER A 242 -11.22 -3.15 26.78
C SER A 242 -12.56 -3.65 27.30
N HIS A 243 -13.13 -4.69 26.67
CA HIS A 243 -14.27 -5.43 27.22
C HIS A 243 -13.90 -6.30 28.41
N ASN A 244 -12.61 -6.59 28.64
CA ASN A 244 -12.12 -7.16 29.91
C ASN A 244 -11.74 -6.07 30.94
N THR A 245 -11.49 -4.82 30.53
CA THR A 245 -11.09 -3.72 31.43
C THR A 245 -12.22 -2.77 31.81
N GLU A 246 -13.43 -2.92 31.26
CA GLU A 246 -14.66 -2.45 31.93
C GLU A 246 -15.11 -3.39 33.07
N SER A 247 -14.40 -4.50 33.24
CA SER A 247 -14.31 -5.24 34.50
C SER A 247 -12.88 -5.20 35.04
N GLY A 248 -12.26 -4.01 35.02
CA GLY A 248 -11.30 -3.64 36.06
C GLY A 248 -12.06 -3.54 37.38
N GLU A 249 -12.47 -4.70 37.90
CA GLU A 249 -13.35 -4.83 39.06
C GLU A 249 -12.61 -4.34 40.30
N ALA A 250 -12.71 -3.03 40.56
CA ALA A 250 -12.90 -2.59 41.92
C ALA A 250 -13.89 -3.58 42.57
N LEU A 251 -13.49 -4.12 43.72
CA LEU A 251 -14.35 -5.02 44.46
C LEU A 251 -15.72 -4.34 44.58
N SER A 252 -16.77 -5.07 44.20
CA SER A 252 -18.12 -4.59 44.48
C SER A 252 -18.23 -4.31 45.98
N GLU A 253 -19.11 -3.39 46.39
CA GLU A 253 -19.33 -3.12 47.83
C GLU A 253 -19.54 -4.41 48.64
N ARG A 254 -20.21 -5.40 48.05
CA ARG A 254 -20.44 -6.69 48.68
C ARG A 254 -19.19 -7.54 48.85
N GLU A 255 -18.28 -7.49 47.88
CA GLU A 255 -16.98 -8.18 47.99
C GLU A 255 -16.06 -7.47 48.98
N ARG A 256 -16.16 -6.13 49.08
CA ARG A 256 -15.46 -5.32 50.07
C ARG A 256 -15.86 -5.72 51.49
N GLU A 257 -17.16 -5.83 51.76
CA GLU A 257 -17.70 -6.34 53.04
C GLU A 257 -17.21 -7.76 53.36
N VAL A 258 -17.23 -8.66 52.37
CA VAL A 258 -16.74 -10.04 52.54
C VAL A 258 -15.24 -10.07 52.85
N ILE A 259 -14.42 -9.22 52.23
CA ILE A 259 -12.98 -9.13 52.57
C ILE A 259 -12.78 -8.66 54.01
N VAL A 260 -13.52 -7.63 54.45
CA VAL A 260 -13.43 -7.11 55.82
C VAL A 260 -13.72 -8.22 56.83
N SER A 261 -14.79 -8.99 56.64
CA SER A 261 -15.14 -10.09 57.54
C SER A 261 -14.12 -11.24 57.51
N VAL A 262 -13.51 -11.52 56.36
CA VAL A 262 -12.41 -12.50 56.25
C VAL A 262 -11.17 -12.04 57.02
N VAL A 263 -10.81 -10.75 56.94
CA VAL A 263 -9.67 -10.17 57.66
C VAL A 263 -9.91 -10.15 59.19
N GLN A 264 -11.17 -10.05 59.61
CA GLN A 264 -11.57 -10.15 61.02
C GLN A 264 -11.58 -11.59 61.55
N GLY A 265 -11.25 -12.59 60.72
CA GLY A 265 -11.15 -13.99 61.12
C GLY A 265 -12.49 -14.74 61.14
N MET A 266 -13.56 -14.19 60.55
CA MET A 266 -14.86 -14.86 60.50
C MET A 266 -14.85 -16.07 59.54
N SER A 267 -15.50 -17.15 59.93
CA SER A 267 -15.75 -18.32 59.09
C SER A 267 -16.83 -18.04 58.03
N ASN A 268 -16.91 -18.84 56.96
CA ASN A 268 -17.93 -18.65 55.91
C ASN A 268 -19.37 -18.67 56.45
N LYS A 269 -19.61 -19.39 57.55
CA LYS A 269 -20.92 -19.45 58.21
C LYS A 269 -21.21 -18.16 58.96
N GLU A 270 -20.25 -17.65 59.73
CA GLU A 270 -20.38 -16.38 60.45
C GLU A 270 -20.52 -15.19 59.51
N ILE A 271 -19.80 -15.18 58.37
CA ILE A 271 -19.94 -14.15 57.34
C ILE A 271 -21.35 -14.18 56.72
N ALA A 272 -21.87 -15.38 56.46
CA ALA A 272 -23.22 -15.57 55.92
C ALA A 272 -24.28 -15.02 56.88
N ASP A 273 -24.16 -15.33 58.16
CA ASP A 273 -25.07 -14.86 59.21
C ASP A 273 -24.94 -13.34 59.42
N HIS A 274 -23.72 -12.80 59.46
CA HIS A 274 -23.44 -11.38 59.67
C HIS A 274 -23.93 -10.49 58.51
N LEU A 275 -23.79 -10.97 57.28
CA LEU A 275 -24.20 -10.24 56.07
C LEU A 275 -25.63 -10.61 55.62
N CYS A 276 -26.33 -11.48 56.35
CA CYS A 276 -27.68 -11.98 56.00
C CYS A 276 -27.77 -12.57 54.58
N ILE A 277 -26.80 -13.40 54.18
CA ILE A 277 -26.77 -14.11 52.87
C ILE A 277 -26.49 -15.60 53.04
N SER A 278 -26.70 -16.38 51.97
CA SER A 278 -26.38 -17.81 52.01
C SER A 278 -24.87 -18.06 52.04
N ILE A 279 -24.46 -19.17 52.65
CA ILE A 279 -23.05 -19.63 52.66
C ILE A 279 -22.52 -19.81 51.22
N ASN A 280 -23.34 -20.29 50.30
CA ASN A 280 -22.99 -20.46 48.88
C ASN A 280 -22.70 -19.12 48.19
N THR A 281 -23.43 -18.07 48.58
CA THR A 281 -23.19 -16.70 48.11
C THR A 281 -21.84 -16.18 48.61
N VAL A 282 -21.49 -16.44 49.88
CA VAL A 282 -20.16 -16.08 50.44
C VAL A 282 -19.02 -16.80 49.71
N ILE A 283 -19.15 -18.10 49.45
CA ILE A 283 -18.15 -18.88 48.69
C ILE A 283 -17.96 -18.30 47.28
N THR A 284 -19.06 -17.90 46.64
CA THR A 284 -19.04 -17.28 45.30
C THR A 284 -18.32 -15.94 45.32
N HIS A 285 -18.62 -15.06 46.29
CA HIS A 285 -17.91 -13.79 46.45
C HIS A 285 -16.42 -13.99 46.73
N ARG A 286 -16.04 -14.93 47.60
CA ARG A 286 -14.63 -15.26 47.87
C ARG A 286 -13.90 -15.73 46.61
N ARG A 287 -14.52 -16.58 45.79
CA ARG A 287 -13.96 -17.02 44.51
C ARG A 287 -13.76 -15.85 43.55
N ASN A 288 -14.71 -14.92 43.51
CA ASN A 288 -14.63 -13.74 42.66
C ASN A 288 -13.54 -12.78 43.16
N ILE A 289 -13.43 -12.54 44.47
CA ILE A 289 -12.34 -11.77 45.10
C ILE A 289 -10.97 -12.33 44.71
N VAL A 290 -10.77 -13.64 44.86
CA VAL A 290 -9.50 -14.30 44.50
C VAL A 290 -9.19 -14.13 43.02
N ARG A 291 -10.21 -14.25 42.15
CA ARG A 291 -10.06 -14.04 40.70
C ARG A 291 -9.70 -12.58 40.36
N LYS A 292 -10.31 -11.62 41.04
CA LYS A 292 -10.11 -10.18 40.82
C LYS A 292 -8.75 -9.70 41.32
N LEU A 293 -8.36 -10.13 42.53
CA LEU A 293 -7.14 -9.66 43.19
C LEU A 293 -5.92 -10.53 42.90
N GLN A 294 -6.11 -11.76 42.41
CA GLN A 294 -5.04 -12.76 42.23
C GLN A 294 -4.27 -13.05 43.54
N ILE A 295 -4.95 -12.90 44.67
CA ILE A 295 -4.41 -13.17 46.01
C ILE A 295 -5.09 -14.42 46.56
N HIS A 296 -4.30 -15.44 46.88
CA HIS A 296 -4.78 -16.74 47.33
C HIS A 296 -4.61 -16.97 48.84
N SER A 297 -3.91 -16.07 49.55
CA SER A 297 -3.63 -16.19 50.98
C SER A 297 -4.40 -15.17 51.81
N VAL A 298 -4.86 -15.58 53.00
CA VAL A 298 -5.54 -14.67 53.95
C VAL A 298 -4.60 -13.52 54.35
N ALA A 299 -3.32 -13.81 54.60
CA ALA A 299 -2.31 -12.78 54.88
C ALA A 299 -2.18 -11.74 53.75
N GLY A 300 -2.24 -12.19 52.49
CA GLY A 300 -2.24 -11.28 51.34
C GLY A 300 -3.50 -10.42 51.25
N LEU A 301 -4.67 -10.99 51.59
CA LEU A 301 -5.94 -10.23 51.62
C LEU A 301 -5.94 -9.20 52.75
N THR A 302 -5.32 -9.48 53.90
CA THR A 302 -5.14 -8.53 54.99
C THR A 302 -4.24 -7.37 54.59
N ILE A 303 -3.10 -7.63 53.94
CA ILE A 303 -2.21 -6.58 53.42
C ILE A 303 -2.97 -5.69 52.42
N TYR A 304 -3.71 -6.31 51.51
CA TYR A 304 -4.53 -5.59 50.53
C TYR A 304 -5.58 -4.69 51.20
N ALA A 305 -6.28 -5.20 52.22
CA ALA A 305 -7.31 -4.44 52.95
C ALA A 305 -6.75 -3.23 53.69
N ILE A 306 -5.53 -3.32 54.24
CA ILE A 306 -4.85 -2.20 54.91
C ILE A 306 -4.40 -1.15 53.89
N VAL A 307 -3.73 -1.58 52.80
CA VAL A 307 -3.21 -0.67 51.76
C VAL A 307 -4.33 0.13 51.08
N ASN A 308 -5.52 -0.45 50.95
CA ASN A 308 -6.69 0.19 50.34
C ASN A 308 -7.65 0.86 51.35
N ASN A 309 -7.22 1.07 52.60
CA ASN A 309 -8.01 1.69 53.69
C ASN A 309 -9.39 1.03 53.92
N LEU A 310 -9.48 -0.28 53.71
CA LEU A 310 -10.71 -1.05 53.96
C LEU A 310 -10.84 -1.45 55.44
N VAL A 311 -9.71 -1.58 56.15
CA VAL A 311 -9.64 -2.01 57.54
C VAL A 311 -8.48 -1.26 58.23
N ASP A 312 -8.73 -0.75 59.44
CA ASP A 312 -7.70 -0.17 60.30
C ASP A 312 -6.93 -1.26 61.05
N ILE A 313 -5.64 -1.04 61.31
CA ILE A 313 -4.70 -2.01 61.90
C ILE A 313 -5.17 -2.55 63.27
N SER A 314 -6.02 -1.78 63.96
CA SER A 314 -6.62 -2.11 65.25
C SER A 314 -7.69 -3.22 65.19
N ALA A 315 -8.25 -3.52 64.01
CA ALA A 315 -9.34 -4.48 63.82
C ALA A 315 -8.88 -5.88 63.36
N VAL A 316 -7.58 -6.08 63.16
CA VAL A 316 -7.01 -7.35 62.69
C VAL A 316 -6.73 -8.27 63.88
N LYS A 317 -7.47 -9.38 64.00
CA LYS A 317 -7.08 -10.48 64.89
C LYS A 317 -6.00 -11.30 64.20
N LEU A 318 -4.75 -11.15 64.65
CA LEU A 318 -3.63 -12.01 64.26
C LEU A 318 -3.77 -13.41 64.84
#